data_AF-A0A2W2BD56-F1
#
_entry.id   AF-A0A2W2BD56-F1
#
_cell.length_a   1.000
_cell.length_b   1.000
_cell.length_c   1.000
_cell.angle_alpha   90.00
_cell.angle_beta   90.00
_cell.angle_gamma   90.00
#
_symmetry.space_group_name_H-M   'P 1'
#
loop_
_entity.id
_entity.type
_entity.pdbx_description
1 polymer ?
#
loop_
_entity_poly.entity_id
_entity_poly.type
_entity_poly.pdbx_seq_one_letter_code
_entity_poly.pdbx_strand_id
1 'polypeptide(L)'
;MDSHLVHMANDIARFHQSFSEDEAMQMVAEHINKNWAPSMRQKLFEEFQEHPSEFNNLIAKSLLKINCAKYNPNQNEIRDKEGTGG
;
A
#
# COMPACT_ATOMS: atom_id res chain seq x y z
N MET A 1 -11.16 -11.85 6.79
CA MET A 1 -10.91 -12.01 5.34
C MET A 1 -11.94 -11.31 4.46
N ASP A 2 -11.69 -10.04 4.18
CA ASP A 2 -12.20 -9.34 2.99
C ASP A 2 -11.42 -9.78 1.75
N SER A 3 -11.89 -10.86 1.13
CA SER A 3 -11.25 -11.47 -0.04
C SER A 3 -11.11 -10.51 -1.21
N HIS A 4 -12.00 -9.53 -1.36
CA HIS A 4 -11.93 -8.56 -2.44
C HIS A 4 -10.77 -7.56 -2.22
N LEU A 5 -10.59 -7.07 -1.00
CA LEU A 5 -9.48 -6.17 -0.66
C LEU A 5 -8.11 -6.84 -0.89
N VAL A 6 -7.98 -8.10 -0.46
CA VAL A 6 -6.75 -8.90 -0.64
C VAL A 6 -6.47 -9.13 -2.11
N HIS A 7 -7.48 -9.50 -2.91
CA HIS A 7 -7.33 -9.66 -4.36
C HIS A 7 -6.88 -8.36 -5.03
N MET A 8 -7.52 -7.23 -4.74
CA MET A 8 -7.12 -5.94 -5.30
C MET A 8 -5.68 -5.58 -4.96
N ALA A 9 -5.24 -5.79 -3.71
CA ALA A 9 -3.86 -5.55 -3.32
C ALA A 9 -2.88 -6.44 -4.11
N ASN A 10 -3.16 -7.74 -4.20
CA ASN A 10 -2.32 -8.68 -4.93
C ASN A 10 -2.28 -8.39 -6.43
N ASP A 11 -3.37 -7.94 -7.03
CA ASP A 11 -3.42 -7.52 -8.43
C ASP A 11 -2.50 -6.33 -8.69
N ILE A 12 -2.55 -5.29 -7.83
CA ILE A 12 -1.66 -4.13 -7.94
C ILE A 12 -0.19 -4.56 -7.88
N ALA A 13 0.17 -5.48 -6.97
CA ALA A 13 1.51 -6.03 -6.90
C ALA A 13 1.91 -6.80 -8.17
N ARG A 14 1.00 -7.62 -8.71
CA ARG A 14 1.24 -8.39 -9.93
C ARG A 14 1.48 -7.48 -11.15
N PHE A 15 0.79 -6.34 -11.25
CA PHE A 15 1.05 -5.37 -12.31
C PHE A 15 2.48 -4.81 -12.28
N HIS A 16 3.09 -4.73 -11.11
CA HIS A 16 4.42 -4.15 -10.93
C HIS A 16 5.55 -5.18 -10.81
N GLN A 17 5.25 -6.48 -11.00
CA GLN A 17 6.24 -7.56 -10.86
C GLN A 17 7.40 -7.49 -11.87
N SER A 18 7.25 -6.73 -12.96
CA SER A 18 8.27 -6.56 -14.00
C SER A 18 9.32 -5.49 -13.65
N PHE A 19 9.09 -4.69 -12.62
CA PHE A 19 10.04 -3.68 -12.14
C PHE A 19 11.00 -4.29 -11.11
N SER A 20 12.08 -3.57 -10.79
CA SER A 20 12.93 -3.95 -9.66
C SER A 20 12.13 -3.92 -8.35
N GLU A 21 12.54 -4.71 -7.35
CA GLU A 21 11.79 -4.83 -6.10
C GLU A 21 11.57 -3.47 -5.41
N ASP A 22 12.61 -2.64 -5.34
CA ASP A 22 12.53 -1.32 -4.71
C ASP A 22 11.56 -0.37 -5.45
N GLU A 23 11.61 -0.35 -6.78
CA GLU A 23 10.70 0.44 -7.62
C GLU A 23 9.26 -0.07 -7.48
N ALA A 24 9.07 -1.38 -7.59
CA ALA A 24 7.77 -2.02 -7.45
C ALA A 24 7.17 -1.73 -6.07
N MET A 25 7.96 -1.82 -5.01
CA MET A 25 7.53 -1.54 -3.64
C MET A 25 7.00 -0.10 -3.51
N GLN A 26 7.71 0.85 -4.10
CA GLN A 26 7.34 2.26 -4.07
C GLN A 26 6.09 2.54 -4.92
N MET A 27 6.03 2.04 -6.14
CA MET A 27 4.86 2.22 -7.03
C MET A 27 3.58 1.64 -6.43
N VAL A 28 3.66 0.44 -5.83
CA VAL A 28 2.53 -0.20 -5.14
C VAL A 28 2.04 0.65 -3.96
N ALA A 29 2.97 1.11 -3.12
CA ALA A 29 2.63 1.94 -1.97
C ALA A 29 2.01 3.29 -2.38
N GLU A 30 2.56 3.94 -3.41
CA GLU A 30 2.02 5.17 -3.98
C GLU A 30 0.62 4.96 -4.56
N HIS A 31 0.39 3.87 -5.30
CA HIS A 31 -0.91 3.54 -5.85
C HIS A 31 -1.97 3.36 -4.76
N ILE A 32 -1.65 2.59 -3.72
CA ILE A 32 -2.55 2.40 -2.57
C ILE A 32 -2.80 3.72 -1.85
N ASN A 33 -1.74 4.50 -1.56
CA ASN A 33 -1.87 5.78 -0.88
C ASN A 33 -2.70 6.82 -1.65
N LYS A 34 -2.68 6.77 -3.00
CA LYS A 34 -3.40 7.70 -3.85
C LYS A 34 -4.86 7.28 -4.11
N ASN A 35 -5.10 5.98 -4.30
CA ASN A 35 -6.40 5.48 -4.74
C ASN A 35 -7.27 4.97 -3.58
N TRP A 36 -6.69 4.61 -2.43
CA TRP A 36 -7.44 3.99 -1.33
C TRP A 36 -7.73 4.98 -0.20
N ALA A 37 -8.97 4.94 0.27
CA ALA A 37 -9.39 5.70 1.45
C ALA A 37 -8.60 5.26 2.70
N PRO A 38 -8.44 6.14 3.72
CA PRO A 38 -7.76 5.80 4.96
C PRO A 38 -8.29 4.52 5.64
N SER A 39 -9.60 4.29 5.61
CA SER A 39 -10.25 3.09 6.18
C SER A 39 -9.88 1.81 5.42
N MET A 40 -9.76 1.86 4.09
CA MET A 40 -9.30 0.72 3.29
C MET A 40 -7.85 0.38 3.60
N ARG A 41 -7.00 1.39 3.77
CA ARG A 41 -5.61 1.20 4.20
C ARG A 41 -5.55 0.57 5.58
N GLN A 42 -6.35 1.03 6.55
CA GLN A 42 -6.43 0.38 7.87
C GLN A 42 -6.83 -1.09 7.76
N LYS A 43 -7.87 -1.38 6.97
CA LYS A 43 -8.35 -2.75 6.76
C LYS A 43 -7.29 -3.64 6.09
N LEU A 44 -6.48 -3.10 5.18
CA LEU A 44 -5.36 -3.83 4.57
C LEU A 44 -4.35 -4.32 5.62
N PHE A 45 -4.00 -3.46 6.58
CA PHE A 45 -3.09 -3.84 7.67
C PHE A 45 -3.73 -4.87 8.61
N GLU A 46 -5.02 -4.73 8.92
CA GLU A 46 -5.76 -5.70 9.75
C GLU A 46 -5.80 -7.09 9.09
N GLU A 47 -6.18 -7.15 7.81
CA GLU A 47 -6.21 -8.39 7.04
C GLU A 47 -4.80 -8.99 6.88
N PHE A 48 -3.76 -8.17 6.73
CA PHE A 48 -2.38 -8.65 6.71
C PHE A 48 -1.92 -9.24 8.04
N GLN A 49 -2.37 -8.69 9.17
CA GLN A 49 -2.06 -9.22 10.50
C GLN A 49 -2.76 -10.57 10.76
N GLU A 50 -4.00 -10.72 10.31
CA GLU A 50 -4.78 -11.96 10.49
C GLU A 50 -4.39 -13.05 9.48
N HIS A 51 -4.07 -12.66 8.24
CA HIS A 51 -3.88 -13.57 7.11
C HIS A 51 -2.65 -13.20 6.25
N PRO A 52 -1.43 -13.13 6.82
CA PRO A 52 -0.25 -12.67 6.09
C PRO A 52 0.13 -13.57 4.89
N SER A 53 -0.22 -14.86 4.94
CA SER A 53 0.04 -15.82 3.87
C SER A 53 -0.72 -15.56 2.58
N GLU A 54 -1.82 -14.82 2.66
CA GLU A 54 -2.68 -14.51 1.51
C GLU A 54 -2.17 -13.35 0.67
N PHE A 55 -1.17 -12.63 1.17
CA PHE A 55 -0.61 -11.46 0.51
C PHE A 55 0.64 -11.81 -0.29
N ASN A 56 0.77 -11.19 -1.45
CA ASN A 56 2.00 -11.23 -2.21
C ASN A 56 3.14 -10.62 -1.37
N ASN A 57 4.35 -11.18 -1.50
CA ASN A 57 5.54 -10.70 -0.81
C ASN A 57 5.81 -9.20 -1.07
N LEU A 58 5.49 -8.72 -2.27
CA LEU A 58 5.62 -7.32 -2.63
C LEU A 58 4.68 -6.43 -1.81
N ILE A 59 3.44 -6.87 -1.54
CA ILE A 59 2.52 -6.13 -0.66
C ILE A 59 3.05 -6.08 0.76
N ALA A 60 3.52 -7.22 1.29
CA ALA A 60 4.11 -7.28 2.62
C ALA A 60 5.25 -6.26 2.80
N LYS A 61 6.11 -6.13 1.79
CA LYS A 61 7.21 -5.15 1.77
C LYS A 61 6.72 -3.72 1.62
N SER A 62 5.74 -3.48 0.74
CA SER A 62 5.15 -2.15 0.50
C SER A 62 4.44 -1.58 1.72
N LEU A 63 3.97 -2.40 2.68
CA LEU A 63 3.31 -1.91 3.90
C LEU A 63 4.18 -0.91 4.68
N LEU A 64 5.50 -1.03 4.63
CA LEU A 64 6.44 -0.08 5.26
C LEU A 64 6.33 1.35 4.68
N LYS A 65 5.83 1.48 3.45
CA LYS A 65 5.68 2.74 2.70
C LYS A 65 4.21 3.18 2.58
N ILE A 66 3.26 2.38 3.06
CA ILE A 66 1.83 2.73 3.03
C ILE A 66 1.51 3.60 4.25
N ASN A 67 0.88 4.73 3.97
CA ASN A 67 0.43 5.67 4.97
C ASN A 67 -0.80 5.09 5.68
N CYS A 68 -0.74 4.91 6.99
CA CYS A 68 -1.91 4.46 7.75
C CYS A 68 -1.89 5.07 9.14
N ALA A 69 -2.79 6.00 9.46
CA ALA A 69 -2.75 6.73 10.73
C ALA A 69 -2.70 5.82 11.99
N LYS A 70 -3.30 4.62 11.92
CA LYS A 70 -3.31 3.63 13.01
C LYS A 70 -1.99 2.83 13.13
N TYR A 71 -1.33 2.55 12.01
CA TYR A 71 -0.17 1.64 11.95
C TYR A 71 1.15 2.33 11.56
N ASN A 72 1.07 3.56 11.06
CA ASN A 72 2.17 4.42 10.66
C ASN A 72 1.78 5.91 10.86
N PRO A 73 1.77 6.39 12.11
CA PRO A 73 1.33 7.75 12.46
C PRO A 73 2.30 8.86 11.99
N ASN A 74 3.53 8.54 11.56
CA ASN A 74 4.59 9.52 11.30
C ASN A 74 4.75 9.92 9.82
N GLN A 75 3.91 9.45 8.88
CA GLN A 75 4.07 9.80 7.46
C GLN A 75 3.17 10.96 6.97
N ASN A 76 2.34 11.54 7.84
CA ASN A 76 1.49 12.68 7.50
C ASN A 76 2.25 14.03 7.43
N GLU A 77 3.56 14.09 7.67
CA GLU A 77 4.33 15.35 7.66
C GLU A 77 5.05 15.64 6.32
N ILE A 78 4.93 14.80 5.29
CA ILE A 78 5.63 14.99 4.00
C ILE A 78 4.69 14.81 2.80
N ARG A 79 3.53 15.47 2.78
CA ARG A 79 2.76 15.69 1.53
C ARG A 79 2.21 17.11 1.37
N ASP A 80 2.78 18.07 2.10
CA ASP A 80 2.64 19.50 1.80
C ASP A 80 4.00 20.04 1.33
N LYS A 81 4.39 19.73 0.08
CA LYS A 81 5.17 20.58 -0.83
C LYS A 81 5.53 19.83 -2.12
N GLU A 82 5.52 20.59 -3.22
CA GLU A 82 5.92 20.25 -4.59
C GLU A 82 4.84 19.64 -5.49
N GLY A 83 4.20 20.50 -6.30
CA GLY A 83 3.34 20.07 -7.41
C GLY A 83 2.41 21.10 -8.04
N THR A 84 2.71 22.40 -7.98
CA THR A 84 2.11 23.41 -8.87
C THR A 84 2.63 23.26 -10.29
N GLY A 85 1.73 23.37 -11.28
CA GLY A 85 2.03 23.61 -12.69
C GLY A 85 1.02 22.86 -13.57
N GLY A 86 0.28 23.47 -14.48
CA GLY A 86 0.20 24.84 -15.00
C GLY A 86 -0.81 24.81 -16.14
#